data_AF-A0A2A5GHM7-F1
#
_entry.id   AF-A0A2A5GHM7-F1
#
_cell.length_a   1.000
_cell.length_b   1.000
_cell.length_c   1.000
_cell.angle_alpha   90.00
_cell.angle_beta   90.00
_cell.angle_gamma   90.00
#
_symmetry.space_group_name_H-M   'P 1'
#
loop_
_entity.id
_entity.type
_entity.pdbx_description
1 polymer ?
#
loop_
_entity_poly.entity_id
_entity_poly.type
_entity_poly.pdbx_seq_one_letter_code
_entity_poly.pdbx_strand_id
1 'polypeptide(L)'
;MGTPGSITRVIETVADRVSIHRLAVHLHDTYGQALANIYASLQMGIDVVDSSVAGLGGCPYAKGASGNVATEDLVYMLNGLGIEHGVDLDKLIEAGRFITEKLGRENGSKVSQALGR
;
A
#
# COMPACT_ATOMS: atom_id res chain seq x y z
N MET A 1 -5.44 6.49 14.71
CA MET A 1 -4.18 6.56 13.94
C MET A 1 -3.52 5.20 13.98
N GLY A 2 -3.35 4.55 12.83
CA GLY A 2 -2.81 3.19 12.77
C GLY A 2 -1.29 3.19 12.82
N THR A 3 -0.73 2.46 13.79
CA THR A 3 0.70 2.14 13.92
C THR A 3 0.87 0.61 14.01
N PRO A 4 2.10 0.07 13.84
CA PRO A 4 2.33 -1.37 13.81
C PRO A 4 1.75 -2.10 15.03
N GLY A 5 1.95 -1.57 16.23
CA GLY A 5 1.39 -2.17 17.44
C GLY A 5 -0.14 -2.11 17.54
N SER A 6 -0.79 -1.13 16.90
CA SER A 6 -2.26 -1.08 16.87
C SER A 6 -2.87 -2.03 15.85
N ILE A 7 -2.23 -2.20 14.69
CA ILE A 7 -2.75 -3.09 13.65
C ILE A 7 -2.62 -4.56 14.07
N THR A 8 -1.53 -4.94 14.75
CA THR A 8 -1.38 -6.31 15.27
C THR A 8 -2.51 -6.66 16.25
N ARG A 9 -2.82 -5.77 17.20
CA ARG A 9 -3.94 -5.98 18.14
C ARG A 9 -5.29 -6.12 17.45
N VAL A 10 -5.52 -5.35 16.38
CA VAL A 10 -6.75 -5.46 15.57
C VAL A 10 -6.80 -6.81 14.88
N ILE A 11 -5.71 -7.23 14.23
CA ILE A 11 -5.63 -8.52 13.55
C ILE A 11 -5.86 -9.66 14.52
N GLU A 12 -5.18 -9.68 15.68
CA GLU A 12 -5.37 -10.69 16.74
C GLU A 12 -6.83 -10.80 17.15
N THR A 13 -7.48 -9.66 17.45
CA THR A 13 -8.88 -9.63 17.88
C THR A 13 -9.83 -10.18 16.82
N VAL A 14 -9.58 -9.89 15.54
CA VAL A 14 -10.40 -10.38 14.43
C VAL A 14 -10.12 -11.85 14.14
N ALA A 15 -8.86 -12.28 14.27
CA ALA A 15 -8.42 -13.65 14.04
C ALA A 15 -9.04 -14.66 15.03
N ASP A 16 -9.42 -14.21 16.23
CA ASP A 16 -10.20 -15.01 17.21
C ASP A 16 -11.58 -15.43 16.69
N ARG A 17 -12.10 -14.76 15.64
CA ARG A 17 -13.44 -14.97 15.10
C ARG A 17 -13.44 -15.42 13.64
N VAL A 18 -12.42 -15.03 12.88
CA VAL A 18 -12.32 -15.28 11.44
C VAL A 18 -10.91 -15.75 11.12
N SER A 19 -10.78 -16.85 10.37
CA SER A 19 -9.48 -17.34 9.93
C SER A 19 -8.67 -16.25 9.21
N ILE A 20 -7.37 -16.17 9.52
CA ILE A 20 -6.48 -15.13 8.98
C ILE A 20 -6.42 -15.13 7.44
N HIS A 21 -6.56 -16.30 6.80
CA HIS A 21 -6.61 -16.45 5.34
C HIS A 21 -7.88 -15.88 4.70
N ARG A 22 -8.83 -15.36 5.49
CA ARG A 22 -10.03 -14.65 5.02
C ARG A 22 -9.95 -13.15 5.33
N LEU A 23 -8.82 -12.67 5.82
CA LEU A 23 -8.61 -11.28 6.18
C LEU A 23 -7.71 -10.60 5.14
N ALA A 24 -8.01 -9.34 4.88
CA ALA A 24 -7.18 -8.44 4.08
C ALA A 24 -6.96 -7.15 4.86
N VAL A 25 -5.90 -6.42 4.52
CA VAL A 25 -5.64 -5.09 5.07
C VAL A 25 -5.71 -4.02 3.98
N HIS A 26 -6.40 -2.92 4.28
CA HIS A 26 -6.46 -1.72 3.43
C HIS A 26 -5.98 -0.53 4.27
N LEU A 27 -4.83 0.04 3.89
CA LEU A 27 -4.12 1.00 4.72
C LEU A 27 -3.79 2.27 3.94
N HIS A 28 -4.23 3.40 4.45
CA HIS A 28 -3.91 4.73 3.90
C HIS A 28 -2.56 5.19 4.41
N ASP A 29 -1.83 5.92 3.57
CA ASP A 29 -0.49 6.43 3.90
C ASP A 29 -0.48 7.90 4.33
N THR A 30 -1.61 8.38 4.88
CA THR A 30 -1.79 9.77 5.32
C THR A 30 -0.67 10.26 6.27
N TYR A 31 -0.08 9.35 7.03
CA TYR A 31 0.95 9.65 8.02
C TYR A 31 2.23 8.80 7.87
N GLY A 32 2.47 8.26 6.66
CA GLY A 32 3.66 7.47 6.37
C GLY A 32 3.74 6.16 7.15
N GLN A 33 2.59 5.60 7.55
CA GLN A 33 2.53 4.38 8.36
C GLN A 33 2.09 3.15 7.56
N ALA A 34 1.66 3.30 6.30
CA ALA A 34 0.99 2.21 5.60
C ALA A 34 1.93 1.01 5.40
N LEU A 35 3.13 1.21 4.83
CA LEU A 35 4.08 0.11 4.62
C LEU A 35 4.52 -0.56 5.92
N ALA A 36 4.74 0.21 6.99
CA ALA A 36 5.10 -0.35 8.30
C ALA A 36 3.96 -1.21 8.88
N ASN A 37 2.71 -0.77 8.73
CA ASN A 37 1.54 -1.51 9.16
C ASN A 37 1.31 -2.76 8.29
N ILE A 38 1.54 -2.67 6.97
CA ILE A 38 1.48 -3.81 6.05
C ILE A 38 2.53 -4.84 6.45
N TYR A 39 3.78 -4.42 6.65
CA TYR A 39 4.85 -5.32 7.07
C TYR A 39 4.49 -6.05 8.37
N ALA A 40 3.98 -5.35 9.38
CA ALA A 40 3.51 -5.98 10.61
C ALA A 40 2.35 -6.96 10.37
N SER A 41 1.45 -6.66 9.41
CA SER A 41 0.33 -7.53 9.04
C SER A 41 0.81 -8.81 8.33
N LEU A 42 1.80 -8.69 7.43
CA LEU A 42 2.45 -9.83 6.77
C LEU A 42 3.10 -10.76 7.80
N GLN A 43 3.77 -10.20 8.82
CA GLN A 43 4.37 -10.99 9.91
C GLN A 43 3.33 -11.75 10.75
N MET A 44 2.08 -11.28 10.77
CA MET A 44 0.98 -11.99 11.43
C MET A 44 0.40 -13.12 10.58
N GLY A 45 0.70 -13.15 9.27
CA GLY A 45 0.18 -14.14 8.32
C GLY A 45 -0.93 -13.64 7.40
N ILE A 46 -1.17 -12.32 7.35
CA ILE A 46 -2.03 -11.73 6.31
C ILE A 46 -1.30 -11.83 4.97
N ASP A 47 -1.99 -12.30 3.93
CA ASP A 47 -1.46 -12.49 2.57
C ASP A 47 -2.23 -11.69 1.49
N VAL A 48 -3.26 -10.93 1.88
CA VAL A 48 -4.02 -10.03 0.99
C VAL A 48 -3.91 -8.58 1.47
N VAL A 49 -3.40 -7.70 0.60
CA VAL A 49 -3.16 -6.28 0.89
C VAL A 49 -3.74 -5.43 -0.25
N ASP A 50 -4.63 -4.51 0.10
CA ASP A 50 -5.16 -3.54 -0.85
C ASP A 50 -4.21 -2.33 -0.98
N SER A 51 -4.05 -1.84 -2.21
CA SER A 51 -3.23 -0.68 -2.55
C SER A 51 -3.80 0.05 -3.77
N SER A 52 -3.23 1.20 -4.12
CA SER A 52 -3.66 1.95 -5.31
C SER A 52 -2.47 2.38 -6.14
N VAL A 53 -2.56 2.18 -7.47
CA VAL A 53 -1.53 2.60 -8.42
C VAL A 53 -1.20 4.07 -8.23
N ALA A 54 0.08 4.45 -8.29
CA ALA A 54 0.57 5.81 -8.10
C ALA A 54 0.09 6.50 -6.80
N GLY A 55 -0.31 5.74 -5.78
CA GLY A 55 -0.91 6.28 -4.55
C GLY A 55 -2.23 7.02 -4.80
N LEU A 56 -2.99 6.61 -5.82
CA LEU A 56 -4.28 7.21 -6.14
C LEU A 56 -5.27 7.10 -4.97
N GLY A 57 -6.23 8.02 -4.97
CA GLY A 57 -7.09 8.30 -3.83
C GLY A 57 -6.66 9.57 -3.08
N GLY A 58 -7.22 9.73 -1.89
CA GLY A 58 -7.20 11.00 -1.17
C GLY A 58 -8.42 11.87 -1.52
N CYS A 59 -8.84 12.72 -0.60
CA CYS A 59 -9.99 13.59 -0.79
C CYS A 59 -9.54 14.93 -1.37
N PRO A 60 -10.02 15.36 -2.56
CA PRO A 60 -9.69 16.69 -3.11
C PRO A 60 -10.13 17.85 -2.20
N TYR A 61 -11.03 17.58 -1.23
CA TYR A 61 -11.50 18.55 -0.25
C TYR A 61 -10.74 18.50 1.09
N ALA A 62 -9.90 17.49 1.35
CA ALA A 62 -9.12 17.37 2.58
C ALA A 62 -7.63 17.60 2.28
N LYS A 63 -7.18 18.86 2.42
CA LYS A 63 -5.78 19.24 2.26
C LYS A 63 -4.89 18.42 3.20
N GLY A 64 -4.01 17.59 2.63
CA GLY A 64 -2.95 16.88 3.36
C GLY A 64 -3.20 15.40 3.64
N ALA A 65 -4.36 14.84 3.28
CA ALA A 65 -4.55 13.40 3.38
C ALA A 65 -3.85 12.69 2.20
N SER A 66 -2.62 12.17 2.37
CA SER A 66 -2.12 11.14 1.44
C SER A 66 -3.14 10.01 1.38
N GLY A 67 -3.43 9.55 0.16
CA GLY A 67 -4.46 8.57 -0.12
C GLY A 67 -4.07 7.16 0.31
N ASN A 68 -4.39 6.20 -0.55
CA ASN A 68 -3.97 4.81 -0.35
C ASN A 68 -2.45 4.70 -0.40
N VAL A 69 -1.91 3.61 0.16
CA VAL A 69 -0.53 3.21 -0.15
C VAL A 69 -0.35 3.01 -1.65
N ALA A 70 0.78 3.48 -2.18
CA ALA A 70 1.10 3.28 -3.60
C ALA A 70 1.46 1.81 -3.86
N THR A 71 0.85 1.20 -4.88
CA THR A 71 1.11 -0.21 -5.22
C THR A 71 2.57 -0.45 -5.60
N GLU A 72 3.23 0.50 -6.24
CA GLU A 72 4.64 0.44 -6.62
C GLU A 72 5.55 0.36 -5.39
N ASP A 73 5.24 1.14 -4.36
CA ASP A 73 6.01 1.17 -3.11
C ASP A 73 5.82 -0.14 -2.32
N LEU A 74 4.61 -0.71 -2.35
CA LEU A 74 4.32 -2.03 -1.81
C LEU A 74 5.08 -3.13 -2.57
N VAL A 75 4.97 -3.17 -3.90
CA VAL A 75 5.65 -4.17 -4.75
C VAL A 75 7.17 -4.08 -4.58
N TYR A 76 7.73 -2.88 -4.47
CA TYR A 76 9.16 -2.71 -4.19
C TYR A 76 9.56 -3.33 -2.85
N MET A 77 8.78 -3.11 -1.78
CA MET A 77 9.01 -3.75 -0.49
C MET A 77 8.91 -5.27 -0.59
N LEU A 78 7.87 -5.80 -1.24
CA LEU A 78 7.66 -7.25 -1.38
C LEU A 78 8.79 -7.92 -2.17
N ASN A 79 9.24 -7.30 -3.27
CA ASN A 79 10.41 -7.75 -4.02
C ASN A 79 11.67 -7.79 -3.14
N GLY A 80 11.91 -6.74 -2.35
CA GLY A 80 13.05 -6.68 -1.42
C GLY A 80 12.98 -7.72 -0.30
N LEU A 81 11.77 -8.12 0.11
CA LEU A 81 11.53 -9.19 1.07
C LEU A 81 11.58 -10.60 0.45
N GLY A 82 11.63 -10.71 -0.89
CA GLY A 82 11.57 -11.98 -1.59
C GLY A 82 10.20 -12.67 -1.55
N ILE A 83 9.11 -11.91 -1.38
CA ILE A 83 7.74 -12.43 -1.35
C ILE A 83 7.19 -12.47 -2.78
N GLU A 84 6.67 -13.63 -3.20
CA GLU A 84 6.06 -13.78 -4.52
C GLU A 84 4.67 -13.13 -4.58
N HIS A 85 4.43 -12.32 -5.61
CA HIS A 85 3.14 -11.66 -5.85
C HIS A 85 2.75 -11.56 -7.33
N GLY A 86 3.64 -11.92 -8.27
CA GLY A 86 3.34 -11.99 -9.71
C GLY A 86 3.14 -10.66 -10.44
N VAL A 87 3.52 -9.53 -9.84
CA VAL A 87 3.36 -8.19 -10.44
C VAL A 87 4.68 -7.73 -11.05
N ASP A 88 4.64 -7.28 -12.30
CA ASP A 88 5.76 -6.65 -13.01
C ASP A 88 5.86 -5.16 -12.62
N LEU A 89 6.93 -4.79 -11.91
CA LEU A 89 7.10 -3.43 -11.38
C LEU A 89 7.26 -2.39 -12.50
N ASP A 90 7.96 -2.70 -13.59
CA ASP A 90 8.16 -1.75 -14.68
C ASP A 90 6.83 -1.45 -15.38
N LYS A 91 6.02 -2.48 -15.67
CA LYS A 91 4.68 -2.28 -16.26
C LYS A 91 3.73 -1.54 -15.31
N LEU A 92 3.87 -1.76 -14.01
CA LEU A 92 3.06 -1.06 -13.02
C LEU A 92 3.40 0.45 -12.99
N ILE A 93 4.69 0.80 -13.03
CA ILE A 93 5.15 2.19 -13.10
C ILE A 93 4.59 2.86 -14.36
N GLU A 94 4.62 2.18 -15.52
CA GLU A 94 4.04 2.71 -16.76
C GLU A 94 2.54 2.99 -16.63
N ALA A 95 1.79 2.10 -15.98
CA ALA A 95 0.37 2.31 -15.70
C ALA A 95 0.13 3.51 -14.77
N GLY A 96 0.96 3.66 -13.73
CA GLY A 96 0.92 4.79 -12.80
C GLY A 96 1.22 6.12 -13.48
N ARG A 97 2.22 6.17 -14.36
CA ARG A 97 2.50 7.35 -15.19
C ARG A 97 1.31 7.69 -16.10
N PHE A 98 0.78 6.70 -16.83
CA PHE A 98 -0.35 6.92 -17.74
C PHE A 98 -1.53 7.60 -17.04
N ILE A 99 -1.96 7.08 -15.88
CA ILE A 99 -3.13 7.62 -15.20
C ILE A 99 -2.85 8.97 -14.53
N THR A 100 -1.65 9.19 -14.00
CA THR A 100 -1.29 10.46 -13.36
C THR A 100 -1.18 11.60 -14.39
N GLU A 101 -0.64 11.32 -15.58
CA GLU A 101 -0.65 12.25 -16.72
C GLU A 101 -2.07 12.61 -17.15
N LYS A 102 -2.97 11.62 -17.28
CA LYS A 102 -4.37 11.85 -17.67
C LYS A 102 -5.15 12.67 -16.64
N LEU A 103 -4.83 12.51 -15.37
CA LEU A 103 -5.46 13.24 -14.27
C LEU A 103 -4.80 14.62 -14.02
N GLY A 104 -3.68 14.92 -14.66
CA GLY A 104 -2.93 16.16 -14.43
C GLY A 104 -2.45 16.30 -12.99
N ARG A 105 -2.08 15.19 -12.34
CA ARG A 105 -1.61 15.16 -10.94
C ARG A 105 -0.22 14.52 -10.85
N GLU A 106 0.51 14.85 -9.80
CA GLU A 106 1.77 14.19 -9.50
C GLU A 106 1.56 12.72 -9.11
N ASN A 107 2.52 11.87 -9.48
CA ASN A 107 2.58 10.47 -9.06
C ASN A 107 2.92 10.42 -7.56
N GLY A 108 2.10 9.72 -6.77
CA GLY A 108 2.28 9.60 -5.32
C GLY A 108 3.25 8.49 -4.88
N SER A 109 3.67 7.60 -5.78
CA SER A 109 4.66 6.56 -5.48
C SER A 109 6.06 7.16 -5.33
N LYS A 110 6.73 6.84 -4.22
CA LYS A 110 8.14 7.21 -4.00
C LYS A 110 9.09 6.45 -4.90
N VAL A 111 8.78 5.18 -5.19
CA VAL A 111 9.56 4.34 -6.10
C VAL A 111 9.52 4.88 -7.52
N SER A 112 8.32 5.20 -8.03
CA SER A 112 8.16 5.76 -9.39
C SER A 112 8.91 7.09 -9.53
N GLN A 113 8.77 7.98 -8.53
CA GLN A 113 9.50 9.25 -8.49
C GLN A 113 11.02 9.05 -8.54
N ALA A 114 11.56 8.10 -7.76
CA ALA A 114 13.00 7.85 -7.69
C ALA A 114 13.56 7.23 -8.97
N LEU A 115 12.79 6.38 -9.65
CA LEU A 115 13.22 5.71 -10.88
C LEU A 115 13.13 6.63 -12.11
N GLY A 116 12.48 7.79 -12.00
CA GLY A 116 12.43 8.82 -13.05
C GLY A 116 11.65 8.38 -14.30
N ARG A 117 10.67 7.49 -14.11
CA ARG A 117 9.80 6.95 -15.16
C ARG A 117 8.35 7.01 -14.73
#